data_AF-A0A1G0LGD9-F1
#
_entry.id   AF-A0A1G0LGD9-F1
#
_cell.length_a   1.000
_cell.length_b   1.000
_cell.length_c   1.000
_cell.angle_alpha   90.00
_cell.angle_beta   90.00
_cell.angle_gamma   90.00
#
_symmetry.space_group_name_H-M   'P 1'
#
loop_
_entity.id
_entity.type
_entity.pdbx_description
1 polymer ?
#
loop_
_entity_poly.entity_id
_entity_poly.type
_entity_poly.pdbx_seq_one_letter_code
_entity_poly.pdbx_strand_id
1 'polypeptide(L)'
;MKIDKRDLLFVGLIVVVLGTFLAISGKEKTTTVPDNEMHKIVYQTAYSKAPAADASLMKRAFFKPDKKAAEVYCQPCHNEKGVIYPPDHPPKNRCLFCHKLKKK
;
A
#
# COMPACT_ATOMS: atom_id res chain seq x y z
N MET A 1 -16.73 22.13 -25.05
CA MET A 1 -16.38 20.75 -25.45
C MET A 1 -17.68 20.00 -25.64
N LYS A 2 -18.00 19.53 -26.84
CA LYS A 2 -19.27 18.85 -27.14
C LYS A 2 -19.01 17.35 -26.95
N ILE A 3 -19.70 16.73 -25.99
CA ILE A 3 -19.56 15.30 -25.72
C ILE A 3 -20.33 14.56 -26.80
N ASP A 4 -19.64 13.81 -27.64
CA ASP A 4 -20.26 13.02 -28.69
C ASP A 4 -20.80 11.69 -28.14
N LYS A 5 -21.65 11.00 -28.91
CA LYS A 5 -22.20 9.68 -28.53
C LYS A 5 -21.10 8.65 -28.23
N ARG A 6 -19.94 8.78 -28.88
CA ARG A 6 -18.77 7.92 -28.66
C ARG A 6 -18.12 8.18 -27.30
N ASP A 7 -18.07 9.45 -26.88
CA ASP A 7 -17.56 9.83 -25.57
C ASP A 7 -18.49 9.34 -24.45
N LEU A 8 -19.81 9.42 -24.67
CA LEU A 8 -20.82 8.87 -23.77
C LEU A 8 -20.68 7.35 -23.59
N LEU A 9 -20.43 6.61 -24.68
CA LEU A 9 -20.17 5.17 -24.62
C LEU A 9 -18.88 4.86 -23.83
N PHE A 10 -17.81 5.64 -24.05
CA PHE A 10 -16.55 5.45 -23.35
C PHE A 10 -16.66 5.76 -21.85
N VAL A 11 -17.34 6.86 -21.50
CA VAL A 11 -17.63 7.20 -20.10
C VAL A 11 -18.49 6.12 -19.45
N GLY A 12 -19.51 5.61 -20.15
CA GLY A 12 -20.32 4.48 -19.67
C GLY A 12 -19.48 3.25 -19.35
N LEU A 13 -18.54 2.88 -20.24
CA LEU A 13 -17.60 1.79 -20.00
C LEU A 13 -16.74 2.02 -18.74
N ILE A 14 -16.18 3.22 -18.57
CA ILE A 14 -15.38 3.57 -17.39
C ILE A 14 -16.22 3.41 -16.12
N VAL A 15 -17.45 3.92 -16.11
CA VAL A 15 -18.36 3.80 -14.96
C VAL A 15 -18.63 2.35 -14.62
N VAL A 16 -18.86 1.49 -15.62
CA VAL A 16 -19.08 0.05 -15.42
C VAL A 16 -17.84 -0.62 -14.81
N VAL A 17 -16.65 -0.34 -15.35
CA VAL A 17 -15.39 -0.87 -14.83
C VAL A 17 -15.18 -0.43 -13.38
N LEU A 18 -15.29 0.87 -13.09
CA LEU A 18 -15.12 1.41 -11.74
C LEU A 18 -16.15 0.85 -10.75
N GLY A 19 -17.43 0.77 -11.16
CA GLY A 19 -18.49 0.19 -10.36
C GLY A 19 -18.23 -1.27 -10.01
N THR A 20 -17.71 -2.05 -10.97
CA THR A 20 -17.33 -3.45 -10.75
C THR A 20 -16.18 -3.57 -9.74
N PHE A 21 -15.13 -2.75 -9.88
CA PHE A 21 -14.04 -2.73 -8.90
C PHE A 21 -14.53 -2.38 -7.49
N LEU A 22 -15.41 -1.37 -7.36
CA LEU A 22 -15.96 -0.99 -6.07
C LEU A 22 -16.83 -2.10 -5.45
N ALA A 23 -17.59 -2.83 -6.26
CA ALA A 23 -18.41 -3.96 -5.79
C ALA A 23 -17.55 -5.14 -5.30
N ILE A 24 -16.37 -5.38 -5.90
CA ILE A 24 -15.50 -6.52 -5.59
C ILE A 24 -14.43 -6.18 -4.54
N SER A 25 -14.19 -4.89 -4.24
CA SER A 25 -13.11 -4.40 -3.35
C SER A 25 -13.12 -4.98 -1.91
N GLY A 26 -14.17 -5.72 -1.53
CA GLY A 26 -14.24 -6.45 -0.27
C GLY A 26 -14.48 -5.56 0.95
N LYS A 27 -15.07 -6.13 2.00
CA LYS A 27 -15.27 -5.44 3.29
C LYS A 27 -14.05 -5.51 4.19
N GLU A 28 -13.26 -6.57 4.02
CA GLU A 28 -12.07 -6.88 4.80
C GLU A 28 -10.91 -5.96 4.41
N LYS A 29 -10.45 -5.13 5.34
CA LYS A 29 -9.23 -4.33 5.16
C LYS A 29 -8.10 -5.03 5.91
N THR A 30 -6.97 -5.21 5.23
CA THR A 30 -5.78 -5.78 5.86
C THR A 30 -5.29 -4.91 7.01
N THR A 31 -4.74 -5.55 8.05
CA THR A 31 -4.17 -4.86 9.21
C THR A 31 -2.98 -4.00 8.82
N THR A 32 -2.80 -2.88 9.52
CA THR A 32 -1.63 -2.01 9.35
C THR A 32 -0.43 -2.56 10.12
N VAL A 33 0.78 -2.21 9.69
CA VAL A 33 1.99 -2.56 10.45
C VAL A 33 1.97 -1.82 11.80
N PRO A 34 2.17 -2.51 12.93
CA PRO A 34 2.23 -1.86 14.24
C PRO A 34 3.31 -0.79 14.27
N ASP A 35 3.03 0.36 14.88
CA ASP A 35 4.02 1.40 15.13
C ASP A 35 4.51 1.24 16.57
N ASN A 36 5.48 0.34 16.75
CA ASN A 36 6.10 0.04 18.04
C ASN A 36 7.60 -0.25 17.85
N GLU A 37 8.34 -0.38 18.95
CA GLU A 37 9.79 -0.55 18.91
C GLU A 37 10.24 -1.78 18.09
N MET A 38 9.50 -2.89 18.11
CA MET A 38 9.84 -4.08 17.31
C MET A 38 9.72 -3.86 15.80
N HIS A 39 8.83 -2.96 15.36
CA HIS A 39 8.58 -2.69 13.93
C HIS A 39 9.28 -1.42 13.44
N LYS A 40 9.98 -0.70 14.32
CA LYS A 40 10.61 0.58 14.04
C LYS A 40 11.59 0.52 12.87
N ILE A 41 12.35 -0.57 12.73
CA ILE A 41 13.29 -0.77 11.62
C ILE A 41 12.61 -0.76 10.25
N VAL A 42 11.36 -1.26 10.17
CA VAL A 42 10.57 -1.25 8.93
C VAL A 42 10.21 0.18 8.55
N TYR A 43 9.76 0.99 9.52
CA TYR A 43 9.48 2.41 9.31
C TYR A 43 10.74 3.20 8.97
N GLN A 44 11.84 3.01 9.71
CA GLN A 44 13.10 3.68 9.44
C GLN A 44 13.64 3.36 8.05
N THR A 45 13.59 2.10 7.64
CA THR A 45 14.04 1.70 6.30
C THR A 45 13.15 2.31 5.22
N ALA A 46 11.83 2.21 5.37
CA ALA A 46 10.87 2.71 4.39
C ALA A 46 10.96 4.24 4.21
N TYR A 47 11.24 4.98 5.28
CA TYR A 47 11.32 6.44 5.30
C TYR A 47 12.77 6.96 5.33
N SER A 48 13.78 6.10 5.15
CA SER A 48 15.20 6.47 5.20
C SER A 48 15.58 7.58 4.21
N LYS A 49 14.86 7.65 3.08
CA LYS A 49 15.04 8.64 2.01
C LYS A 49 13.98 9.74 2.04
N ALA A 50 13.25 9.88 3.14
CA ALA A 50 12.24 10.91 3.28
C ALA A 50 12.88 12.30 3.12
N PRO A 51 12.23 13.22 2.39
CA PRO A 51 12.72 14.59 2.29
C PRO A 51 12.72 15.25 3.68
N ALA A 52 13.73 16.09 3.91
CA ALA A 52 13.82 16.90 5.12
C ALA A 52 12.62 17.89 5.23
N ALA A 53 12.39 18.41 6.43
CA ALA A 53 11.24 19.26 6.71
C ALA A 53 11.20 20.55 5.86
N ASP A 54 12.38 21.05 5.50
CA ASP A 54 12.64 22.24 4.67
C ASP A 54 12.61 21.97 3.16
N ALA A 55 12.47 20.71 2.74
CA ALA A 55 12.37 20.38 1.32
C ALA A 55 11.14 21.02 0.66
N SER A 56 11.25 21.31 -0.64
CA SER A 56 10.16 21.90 -1.42
C SER A 56 8.87 21.08 -1.34
N LEU A 57 7.74 21.79 -1.42
CA LEU A 57 6.41 21.18 -1.36
C LEU A 57 6.24 20.06 -2.39
N MET A 58 6.76 20.25 -3.61
CA MET A 58 6.73 19.23 -4.65
C MET A 58 7.49 17.97 -4.25
N LYS A 59 8.70 18.09 -3.70
CA LYS A 59 9.50 16.92 -3.28
C LYS A 59 8.81 16.13 -2.17
N ARG A 60 8.14 16.82 -1.25
CA ARG A 60 7.36 16.19 -0.16
C ARG A 60 6.08 15.54 -0.69
N ALA A 61 5.36 16.18 -1.59
CA ALA A 61 4.10 15.69 -2.16
C ALA A 61 4.28 14.42 -3.00
N PHE A 62 5.39 14.31 -3.73
CA PHE A 62 5.67 13.16 -4.60
C PHE A 62 6.55 12.08 -3.96
N PHE A 63 6.96 12.25 -2.70
CA PHE A 63 7.73 11.24 -1.99
C PHE A 63 6.93 9.95 -1.81
N LYS A 64 7.58 8.81 -2.07
CA LYS A 64 7.03 7.48 -1.83
C LYS A 64 8.00 6.69 -0.94
N PRO A 65 7.53 6.08 0.16
CA PRO A 65 8.38 5.23 1.00
C PRO A 65 8.95 4.04 0.23
N ASP A 66 10.18 3.66 0.55
CA ASP A 66 10.86 2.50 -0.03
C ASP A 66 10.38 1.21 0.62
N LYS A 67 9.18 0.79 0.23
CA LYS A 67 8.51 -0.39 0.79
C LYS A 67 9.30 -1.68 0.55
N LYS A 68 9.89 -1.83 -0.63
CA LYS A 68 10.58 -3.06 -1.01
C LYS A 68 11.83 -3.27 -0.15
N ALA A 69 12.57 -2.19 0.12
CA ALA A 69 13.71 -2.26 1.03
C ALA A 69 13.29 -2.62 2.46
N ALA A 70 12.13 -2.16 2.93
CA ALA A 70 11.65 -2.44 4.28
C ALA A 70 11.06 -3.86 4.47
N GLU A 71 10.51 -4.46 3.40
CA GLU A 71 9.86 -5.79 3.45
C GLU A 71 10.83 -6.93 3.82
N VAL A 72 12.14 -6.76 3.63
CA VAL A 72 13.16 -7.77 3.96
C VAL A 72 13.20 -8.10 5.46
N TYR A 73 12.73 -7.18 6.31
CA TYR A 73 12.72 -7.34 7.77
C TYR A 73 11.48 -8.07 8.29
N CYS A 74 10.51 -8.41 7.44
CA CYS A 74 9.27 -9.06 7.88
C CYS A 74 9.47 -10.58 8.09
N GLN A 75 10.06 -11.27 7.11
CA GLN A 75 10.16 -12.73 7.06
C GLN A 75 10.99 -13.38 8.18
N PRO A 76 12.05 -12.75 8.74
CA PRO A 76 12.78 -13.32 9.87
C PRO A 76 11.90 -13.64 11.09
N CYS A 77 10.85 -12.85 11.33
CA CYS A 77 9.91 -13.07 12.43
C CYS A 77 8.57 -13.67 11.94
N HIS A 78 8.02 -13.19 10.82
CA HIS A 78 6.78 -13.69 10.25
C HIS A 78 7.04 -14.87 9.30
N ASN A 79 6.97 -16.09 9.84
CA ASN A 79 7.22 -17.32 9.10
C ASN A 79 6.58 -18.51 9.83
N GLU A 80 6.87 -19.73 9.37
CA GLU A 80 6.30 -20.96 9.90
C GLU A 80 6.78 -21.33 11.31
N LYS A 81 7.96 -20.84 11.73
CA LYS A 81 8.57 -21.12 13.05
C LYS A 81 8.51 -19.93 14.02
N GLY A 82 8.00 -18.78 13.57
CA GLY A 82 7.87 -17.54 14.34
C GLY A 82 6.41 -17.13 14.47
N VAL A 83 6.09 -15.91 14.01
CA VAL A 83 4.72 -15.43 13.90
C VAL A 83 4.07 -16.03 12.66
N ILE A 84 3.23 -17.04 12.89
CA ILE A 84 2.56 -17.80 11.85
C ILE A 84 1.48 -16.94 11.18
N TYR A 85 1.40 -17.03 9.86
CA TYR A 85 0.34 -16.38 9.09
C TYR A 85 -0.99 -17.13 9.23
N PRO A 86 -2.14 -16.43 9.11
CA PRO A 86 -3.44 -17.09 9.00
C PRO A 86 -3.48 -18.09 7.83
N PRO A 87 -4.33 -19.13 7.90
CA PRO A 87 -4.43 -20.15 6.84
C PRO A 87 -4.70 -19.58 5.44
N ASP A 88 -5.52 -18.53 5.35
CA ASP A 88 -5.91 -17.90 4.08
C ASP A 88 -4.99 -16.74 3.67
N HIS A 89 -3.79 -16.63 4.26
CA HIS A 89 -2.88 -15.55 3.92
C HIS A 89 -2.31 -15.72 2.50
N PRO A 90 -2.31 -14.65 1.66
CA PRO A 90 -1.79 -14.72 0.31
C PRO A 90 -0.26 -15.01 0.27
N PRO A 91 0.30 -15.37 -0.90
CA PRO A 91 1.73 -15.64 -1.03
C PRO A 91 2.65 -14.52 -0.50
N LYS A 92 3.79 -14.91 0.08
CA LYS A 92 4.72 -14.06 0.85
C LYS A 92 5.62 -13.16 -0.04
N ASN A 93 5.08 -12.51 -1.07
CA ASN A 93 5.88 -11.76 -2.04
C ASN A 93 6.00 -10.26 -1.75
N ARG A 94 4.97 -9.61 -1.20
CA ARG A 94 4.92 -8.15 -0.98
C ARG A 94 4.10 -7.77 0.26
N CYS A 95 4.71 -7.80 1.45
CA CYS A 95 4.02 -7.55 2.71
C CYS A 95 3.39 -6.15 2.79
N LEU A 96 4.13 -5.09 2.41
CA LEU A 96 3.69 -3.70 2.52
C LEU A 96 2.80 -3.23 1.35
N PHE A 97 2.49 -4.15 0.43
CA PHE A 97 1.45 -3.91 -0.57
C PHE A 97 0.08 -3.92 0.09
N CYS A 98 -0.21 -4.92 0.91
CA CYS A 98 -1.47 -5.01 1.66
C CYS A 98 -1.35 -4.32 3.03
N HIS A 99 -0.36 -4.72 3.84
CA HIS A 99 -0.16 -4.18 5.19
C HIS A 99 0.47 -2.78 5.15
N LYS A 100 -0.37 -1.75 5.15
CA LYS A 100 0.09 -0.36 5.05
C LYS A 100 0.83 0.06 6.31
N LEU A 101 1.88 0.86 6.12
CA LEU A 101 2.50 1.64 7.21
C LEU A 101 1.51 2.70 7.68
N LYS A 102 1.48 2.99 8.97
CA LYS A 102 0.73 4.14 9.49
C LYS A 102 1.34 5.41 8.91
N LYS A 103 0.49 6.36 8.51
CA LYS A 103 0.95 7.70 8.12
C LYS A 103 1.51 8.37 9.38
N LYS A 104 2.76 8.84 9.30
CA LYS A 104 3.30 9.82 10.24
C LYS A 104 2.79 11.20 9.92
#